data_AF-A0A1I7B6P1-F1
#
_entry.id   AF-A0A1I7B6P1-F1
#
_cell.length_a   1.000
_cell.length_b   1.000
_cell.length_c   1.000
_cell.angle_alpha   90.00
_cell.angle_beta   90.00
_cell.angle_gamma   90.00
#
_symmetry.space_group_name_H-M   'P 1'
#
loop_
_entity.id
_entity.type
_entity.pdbx_description
1 polymer ?
#
loop_
_entity_poly.entity_id
_entity_poly.type
_entity_poly.pdbx_seq_one_letter_code
_entity_poly.pdbx_strand_id
1 'polypeptide(L)' 'MTAQNVEQLRERLARAELERDTWQGKSDHHYKMACTLVKSLREQLVAAESGQP' A
#
# COMPACT_ATOMS: atom_id res chain seq x y z
N MET A 1 -7.20 9.32 -14.45
CA MET A 1 -7.39 8.46 -13.24
C MET A 1 -8.62 8.99 -12.49
N THR A 2 -9.54 8.14 -12.03
CA THR A 2 -10.79 8.58 -11.37
C THR A 2 -10.61 8.66 -9.85
N ALA A 3 -11.39 9.52 -9.17
CA ALA A 3 -11.39 9.60 -7.71
C ALA A 3 -11.66 8.24 -7.03
N GLN A 4 -12.48 7.40 -7.66
CA GLN A 4 -12.77 6.04 -7.21
C GLN A 4 -11.52 5.13 -7.20
N ASN A 5 -10.60 5.29 -8.15
CA ASN A 5 -9.35 4.50 -8.18
C ASN A 5 -8.40 4.93 -7.05
N VAL A 6 -8.38 6.22 -6.70
CA VAL A 6 -7.57 6.75 -5.59
C VAL A 6 -8.09 6.22 -4.25
N GLU A 7 -9.41 6.22 -4.07
CA GLU A 7 -10.05 5.68 -2.86
C GLU A 7 -9.76 4.17 -2.69
N GLN A 8 -9.89 3.39 -3.77
CA GLN A 8 -9.51 1.97 -3.76
C GLN A 8 -8.03 1.75 -3.44
N LEU A 9 -7.13 2.58 -3.98
CA LEU A 9 -5.70 2.51 -3.66
C LEU A 9 -5.44 2.80 -2.17
N ARG A 10 -6.13 3.79 -1.59
CA ARG A 10 -6.05 4.12 -0.15
C ARG A 10 -6.53 2.96 0.72
N GLU A 11 -7.65 2.33 0.38
CA GLU A 11 -8.15 1.16 1.12
C GLU A 11 -7.19 -0.05 1.03
N ARG A 12 -6.58 -0.27 -0.14
CA ARG A 12 -5.59 -1.33 -0.31
C ARG A 12 -4.32 -1.03 0.49
N LEU A 13 -3.89 0.23 0.52
CA LEU A 13 -2.75 0.67 1.31
C LEU A 13 -3.00 0.45 2.81
N ALA A 14 -4.16 0.88 3.32
CA ALA A 14 -4.51 0.70 4.73
C ALA A 14 -4.50 -0.78 5.15
N ARG A 15 -5.00 -1.68 4.29
CA ARG A 15 -4.94 -3.13 4.51
C ARG A 15 -3.51 -3.66 4.53
N ALA A 16 -2.67 -3.24 3.58
CA ALA A 16 -1.28 -3.65 3.53
C ALA A 16 -0.47 -3.15 4.74
N GLU A 17 -0.78 -1.96 5.25
CA GLU A 17 -0.18 -1.41 6.48
C GLU A 17 -0.58 -2.23 7.71
N LEU A 18 -1.87 -2.58 7.84
CA LEU A 18 -2.35 -3.46 8.91
C LEU A 18 -1.70 -4.84 8.85
N GLU A 19 -1.55 -5.41 7.64
CA GLU A 19 -0.89 -6.69 7.44
C GLU A 19 0.59 -6.63 7.81
N ARG A 20 1.30 -5.56 7.41
CA ARG A 20 2.68 -5.31 7.83
C ARG A 20 2.80 -5.31 9.35
N ASP A 21 1.95 -4.54 10.02
CA ASP A 21 1.99 -4.40 11.49
C ASP A 21 1.62 -5.73 12.17
N THR A 22 0.73 -6.51 11.56
CA THR A 22 0.36 -7.86 12.05
C THR A 22 1.53 -8.83 11.98
N TRP A 23 2.33 -8.78 10.90
CA TRP A 23 3.48 -9.67 10.70
C TRP A 23 4.76 -9.19 11.40
N GLN A 24 4.79 -7.94 11.85
CA GLN A 24 5.91 -7.38 12.57
C GLN A 24 6.21 -8.21 13.82
N GLY A 25 7.42 -8.77 13.90
CA GLY A 25 7.83 -9.65 14.99
C GLY A 25 7.25 -11.07 14.96
N LYS A 26 6.33 -11.40 14.04
CA LYS A 26 5.79 -12.76 13.86
C LYS A 26 6.43 -13.53 12.72
N SER A 27 6.68 -12.87 11.60
CA SER A 27 7.29 -13.50 10.43
C SER A 27 8.03 -12.47 9.58
N ASP A 28 9.35 -12.61 9.50
CA ASP A 28 10.21 -11.71 8.71
C ASP A 28 9.89 -11.76 7.21
N HIS A 29 9.57 -12.95 6.68
CA HIS A 29 9.18 -13.10 5.28
C HIS A 29 7.90 -12.33 4.95
N HIS A 30 6.82 -12.58 5.69
CA HIS A 30 5.53 -11.91 5.47
C HIS A 30 5.63 -10.40 5.76
N TYR A 31 6.39 -10.00 6.78
CA TYR A 31 6.67 -8.59 7.05
C TYR A 31 7.36 -7.90 5.88
N LYS A 32 8.40 -8.51 5.29
CA LYS A 32 9.10 -7.97 4.11
C LYS A 32 8.18 -7.87 2.87
N MET A 33 7.33 -8.87 2.66
CA MET A 33 6.34 -8.83 1.58
C MET A 33 5.34 -7.69 1.78
N ALA A 34 4.77 -7.57 2.97
CA ALA A 34 3.83 -6.49 3.30
C ALA A 34 4.50 -5.11 3.21
N CYS A 35 5.74 -4.95 3.67
CA CYS A 35 6.52 -3.72 3.47
C CYS A 35 6.69 -3.36 1.99
N THR A 36 6.98 -4.35 1.14
CA THR A 36 7.12 -4.14 -0.31
C THR A 36 5.80 -3.70 -0.93
N LEU A 37 4.70 -4.33 -0.53
CA LEU A 37 3.35 -3.99 -0.98
C LEU A 37 2.94 -2.57 -0.56
N VAL A 38 3.18 -2.20 0.70
CA VAL A 38 2.94 -0.83 1.22
C VAL A 38 3.72 0.20 0.41
N LYS A 39 5.00 -0.06 0.13
CA LYS A 39 5.83 0.85 -0.67
C LYS A 39 5.25 1.06 -2.07
N SER A 40 4.95 -0.04 -2.76
CA SER A 40 4.39 0.02 -4.13
C SER A 40 3.04 0.74 -4.18
N LEU A 41 2.16 0.50 -3.20
CA LEU A 41 0.85 1.16 -3.15
C LEU A 41 0.97 2.65 -2.84
N ARG A 42 1.94 3.07 -2.01
CA ARG A 42 2.23 4.49 -1.78
C ARG A 42 2.73 5.18 -3.05
N GLU A 43 3.64 4.55 -3.78
CA GLU A 43 4.14 5.10 -5.06
C GLU A 43 2.99 5.25 -6.08
N GLN A 44 2.12 4.24 -6.21
CA GLN A 44 0.94 4.31 -7.06
C GLN A 44 -0.04 5.39 -6.63
N LEU A 45 -0.26 5.56 -5.32
CA LEU A 45 -1.14 6.58 -4.78
C LEU A 45 -0.59 7.98 -5.07
N VAL A 46 0.70 8.20 -4.86
CA VAL A 46 1.36 9.49 -5.16
C VAL A 46 1.29 9.80 -6.65
N ALA A 47 1.54 8.82 -7.53
CA ALA A 47 1.38 9.00 -8.98
C ALA A 47 -0.07 9.37 -9.35
N ALA A 48 -1.04 8.68 -8.75
CA ALA A 48 -2.46 8.93 -8.96
C ALA A 48 -2.91 10.32 -8.49
N GLU A 49 -2.39 10.78 -7.34
CA GLU A 49 -2.71 12.10 -6.76
C GLU A 49 -1.98 13.24 -7.48
N SER A 50 -0.77 12.99 -7.99
CA SER A 50 0.02 13.98 -8.73
C SER A 50 -0.46 14.19 -10.16
N GLY A 51 -1.43 13.38 -10.63
CA GLY A 51 -1.92 13.41 -12.00
C GLY A 51 -0.85 13.06 -13.04
N GLN A 52 0.28 12.48 -12.61
CA GLN A 52 1.36 12.06 -13.49
C GLN A 52 1.02 10.69 -14.08
N PRO A 53 1.02 10.54 -15.42
CA PRO A 53 0.77 9.28 -16.10
C PRO A 53 1.88 8.25 -15.89
#